data_AF-A0A821G209-F1
#
_entry.id   AF-A0A821G209-F1
#
_cell.length_a   1.000
_cell.length_b   1.000
_cell.length_c   1.000
_cell.angle_alpha   90.00
_cell.angle_beta   90.00
_cell.angle_gamma   90.00
#
_symmetry.space_group_name_H-M   'P 1'
#
loop_
_entity.id
_entity.type
_entity.pdbx_description
1 polymer ?
#
loop_
_entity_poly.entity_id
_entity_poly.type
_entity_poly.pdbx_seq_one_letter_code
_entity_poly.pdbx_strand_id
1 'polypeptide(L)'
;MKSEDLQKLVTLKHQNGDYPTKIFHDLNGVLGLTTIKRWCKMIDEAGFINLTTPPGPPRTVRTAGAIKKVKKKLQKGKVSTRKLAFDLGMCRKRAQRNP
;
A
#
# COMPACT_ATOMS: atom_id res chain seq x y z
N MET A 1 -6.39 -15.53 -18.63
CA MET A 1 -5.19 -14.72 -18.92
C MET A 1 -4.41 -14.55 -17.63
N LYS A 2 -3.08 -14.67 -17.63
CA LYS A 2 -2.30 -14.50 -16.39
C LYS A 2 -2.16 -13.01 -16.06
N SER A 3 -1.91 -12.68 -14.79
CA SER A 3 -1.76 -11.29 -14.32
C SER A 3 -0.64 -10.54 -15.04
N GLU A 4 0.44 -11.25 -15.40
CA GLU A 4 1.57 -10.68 -16.14
C GLU A 4 1.19 -10.27 -17.57
N ASP A 5 0.36 -11.07 -18.24
CA ASP A 5 -0.11 -10.78 -19.59
C ASP A 5 -0.99 -9.53 -19.60
N LEU A 6 -1.86 -9.38 -18.59
CA LEU A 6 -2.68 -8.19 -18.39
C LEU A 6 -1.84 -6.94 -18.18
N GLN A 7 -0.77 -7.04 -17.37
CA GLN A 7 0.14 -5.92 -17.14
C GLN A 7 0.83 -5.50 -18.43
N LYS A 8 1.40 -6.45 -19.19
CA LYS A 8 2.05 -6.16 -20.48
C LYS A 8 1.09 -5.49 -21.46
N LEU A 9 -0.14 -5.99 -21.54
CA LEU A 9 -1.16 -5.49 -22.45
C LEU A 9 -1.61 -4.06 -22.09
N VAL A 10 -1.84 -3.79 -20.80
CA VAL A 10 -2.17 -2.43 -20.33
C VAL A 10 -1.01 -1.47 -20.58
N THR A 11 0.24 -1.87 -20.29
CA THR A 11 1.43 -1.05 -20.55
C THR A 11 1.56 -0.71 -22.03
N LEU A 12 1.42 -1.70 -22.92
CA LEU A 12 1.53 -1.49 -24.36
C LEU A 12 0.44 -0.56 -24.90
N LYS A 13 -0.82 -0.75 -24.47
CA LYS A 13 -1.92 0.15 -24.89
C LYS A 13 -1.73 1.58 -24.40
N HIS A 14 -1.32 1.75 -23.14
CA HIS A 14 -1.06 3.07 -22.57
C HIS A 14 0.11 3.78 -23.26
N GLN A 15 1.20 3.06 -23.58
CA GLN A 15 2.32 3.60 -24.35
C GLN A 15 1.94 3.98 -25.78
N ASN A 16 0.98 3.28 -26.38
CA ASN A 16 0.41 3.62 -27.69
C ASN A 16 -0.54 4.83 -27.64
N GLY A 17 -0.76 5.44 -26.47
CA GLY A 17 -1.62 6.61 -26.29
C GLY A 17 -3.09 6.30 -26.03
N ASP A 18 -3.45 5.04 -25.74
CA ASP A 18 -4.83 4.70 -25.40
C ASP A 18 -5.20 5.22 -23.99
N TYR A 19 -6.34 5.91 -23.91
CA TYR A 19 -6.87 6.38 -22.62
C TYR A 19 -7.41 5.22 -21.76
N PRO A 20 -7.41 5.33 -20.42
CA PRO A 20 -7.83 4.26 -19.50
C PRO A 20 -9.23 3.69 -19.76
N THR A 21 -10.17 4.51 -20.25
CA THR A 21 -11.52 4.08 -20.60
C THR A 21 -11.54 3.19 -21.84
N LYS A 22 -10.74 3.52 -22.86
CA LYS A 22 -10.58 2.69 -24.06
C LYS A 22 -9.98 1.33 -23.70
N ILE A 23 -8.92 1.33 -22.90
CA ILE A 23 -8.30 0.10 -22.39
C ILE A 23 -9.30 -0.77 -21.61
N PHE A 24 -10.17 -0.14 -20.80
CA PHE A 24 -11.21 -0.85 -20.06
C PHE A 24 -12.24 -1.55 -20.96
N HIS A 25 -12.70 -0.86 -22.02
CA HIS A 25 -13.61 -1.43 -22.99
C HIS A 25 -12.95 -2.56 -23.81
N ASP A 26 -11.70 -2.37 -24.23
CA ASP A 26 -10.93 -3.38 -24.96
C ASP A 26 -10.67 -4.65 -24.13
N LEU A 27 -10.52 -4.49 -22.82
CA LEU A 27 -10.39 -5.58 -21.86
C LEU A 27 -11.73 -6.21 -21.44
N ASN A 28 -12.86 -5.74 -21.97
CA ASN A 28 -14.20 -6.23 -21.67
C ASN A 28 -14.46 -6.41 -20.15
N GLY A 29 -13.98 -5.47 -19.33
CA GLY A 29 -14.19 -5.51 -17.88
C GLY A 29 -13.38 -6.57 -17.11
N VAL A 30 -12.42 -7.26 -17.74
CA VAL A 30 -11.50 -8.19 -17.05
C VAL A 30 -10.74 -7.50 -15.90
N LEU A 31 -10.45 -6.21 -16.07
CA LEU A 31 -9.93 -5.34 -15.03
C LEU A 31 -10.92 -4.21 -14.75
N GLY A 32 -11.07 -3.85 -13.48
CA GLY A 32 -11.81 -2.65 -13.10
C GLY A 32 -11.13 -1.39 -13.63
N LEU A 33 -11.91 -0.40 -14.04
CA LEU A 33 -11.41 0.90 -14.53
C LEU A 33 -10.50 1.59 -13.50
N THR A 34 -10.77 1.42 -12.21
CA THR A 34 -9.93 1.94 -11.12
C THR A 34 -8.53 1.33 -11.11
N THR A 35 -8.43 0.03 -11.36
CA THR A 35 -7.16 -0.69 -11.49
C THR A 35 -6.38 -0.18 -12.70
N ILE A 36 -7.05 -0.03 -13.84
CA ILE A 36 -6.42 0.47 -15.07
C ILE A 36 -5.90 1.89 -14.87
N LYS A 37 -6.71 2.80 -14.32
CA LYS A 37 -6.27 4.18 -13.99
C LYS A 37 -5.06 4.18 -13.06
N ARG A 38 -5.06 3.32 -12.04
CA ARG A 38 -3.92 3.20 -11.11
C ARG A 38 -2.66 2.71 -11.84
N TRP A 39 -2.80 1.74 -12.73
CA TRP A 39 -1.67 1.19 -13.50
C TRP A 39 -1.11 2.20 -14.49
N CYS A 40 -1.96 2.91 -15.24
CA CYS A 40 -1.54 4.02 -16.11
C CYS A 40 -0.72 5.05 -15.34
N LYS A 41 -1.21 5.49 -14.17
CA LYS A 41 -0.48 6.42 -13.30
C LYS A 41 0.89 5.87 -12.86
N MET A 42 0.97 4.58 -12.53
CA MET A 42 2.24 3.95 -12.16
C MET A 42 3.21 3.86 -13.33
N ILE A 43 2.71 3.64 -14.55
CA ILE A 43 3.53 3.67 -15.76
C ILE A 43 4.04 5.09 -16.01
N ASP A 44 3.22 6.12 -15.82
CA ASP A 44 3.64 7.52 -15.97
C ASP A 44 4.71 7.92 -14.94
N GLU A 45 4.60 7.43 -13.70
CA GLU A 45 5.53 7.77 -12.60
C GLU A 45 6.82 6.97 -12.62
N ALA A 46 6.75 5.66 -12.92
CA ALA A 46 7.87 4.72 -12.74
C ALA A 46 8.27 3.98 -14.03
N GLY A 47 7.50 4.11 -15.12
CA GLY A 47 7.72 3.38 -16.37
C GLY A 47 7.24 1.93 -16.36
N PHE A 48 6.77 1.40 -15.22
CA PHE A 48 6.30 0.03 -15.09
C PHE A 48 5.24 -0.14 -13.99
N ILE A 49 4.46 -1.22 -14.10
CA ILE A 49 3.46 -1.58 -13.11
C ILE A 49 4.13 -2.37 -11.97
N ASN A 50 4.34 -1.72 -10.84
CA ASN A 50 4.84 -2.39 -9.63
C ASN A 50 3.70 -2.93 -8.74
N LEU A 51 3.31 -4.18 -8.93
CA LEU A 51 2.30 -4.82 -8.07
C LEU A 51 2.85 -5.32 -6.73
N THR A 52 4.16 -5.21 -6.48
CA THR A 52 4.67 -5.58 -5.16
C THR A 52 4.01 -4.66 -4.14
N THR A 53 3.26 -5.24 -3.20
CA THR A 53 2.77 -4.49 -2.06
C THR A 53 3.99 -3.84 -1.42
N PRO A 54 3.99 -2.50 -1.20
CA PRO A 54 5.05 -1.90 -0.41
C PRO A 54 5.14 -2.69 0.90
N PRO A 55 6.36 -2.97 1.40
CA PRO A 55 6.50 -3.74 2.62
C PRO A 55 5.58 -3.14 3.66
N GLY A 56 4.60 -3.94 4.10
CA GLY A 56 3.68 -3.52 5.15
C GLY A 56 4.49 -3.08 6.37
N PRO A 57 3.92 -2.25 7.26
CA PRO A 57 4.60 -1.93 8.50
C PRO A 57 5.07 -3.25 9.13
N PRO A 58 6.33 -3.35 9.54
CA PRO A 58 6.88 -4.61 10.02
C PRO A 58 5.94 -5.15 11.09
N ARG A 59 5.32 -6.31 10.80
CA ARG A 59 4.59 -7.08 11.83
C ARG A 59 5.59 -7.22 12.95
N THR A 60 5.28 -6.58 14.06
CA THR A 60 6.14 -6.40 15.23
C THR A 60 7.11 -7.56 15.37
N VAL A 61 8.31 -7.43 14.81
CA VAL A 61 9.36 -8.39 15.11
C VAL A 61 9.56 -8.20 16.61
N ARG A 62 9.37 -9.26 17.39
CA ARG A 62 9.60 -9.30 18.85
C ARG A 62 11.08 -9.09 19.15
N THR A 63 11.65 -7.99 18.64
CA THR A 63 13.05 -7.64 18.82
C THR A 63 13.25 -7.34 20.29
N ALA A 64 14.40 -7.76 20.82
CA ALA A 64 14.77 -7.49 22.20
C ALA A 64 14.69 -5.97 22.52
N GLY A 65 15.03 -5.12 21.54
CA GLY A 65 14.93 -3.67 21.66
C GLY A 65 13.50 -3.14 21.84
N ALA A 66 12.53 -3.66 21.07
CA ALA A 66 11.13 -3.27 21.21
C ALA A 66 10.55 -3.72 22.57
N ILE A 67 10.88 -4.96 23.00
CA ILE A 67 10.46 -5.50 24.30
C ILE A 67 11.03 -4.65 25.44
N LYS A 68 12.30 -4.26 25.37
CA LYS A 68 12.95 -3.40 26.37
C LYS A 68 12.27 -2.03 26.47
N LYS A 69 11.89 -1.42 25.33
CA LYS A 69 11.15 -0.15 25.31
C LYS A 69 9.76 -0.27 25.93
N VAL A 70 9.01 -1.34 25.64
CA VAL A 70 7.70 -1.61 26.25
C VAL A 70 7.84 -1.78 27.77
N LYS A 71 8.78 -2.63 28.22
CA LYS A 71 9.02 -2.87 29.65
C LYS A 71 9.36 -1.57 30.40
N LYS A 72 10.26 -0.75 29.85
CA LYS A 72 10.63 0.56 30.44
C LYS A 72 9.43 1.50 30.58
N LYS A 73 8.46 1.46 29.66
CA LYS A 73 7.25 2.30 29.75
C LYS A 73 6.24 1.78 30.75
N LEU A 74 6.07 0.46 30.84
CA LEU A 74 5.18 -0.15 31.85
C LEU A 74 5.69 0.08 33.28
N GLN A 75 7.00 0.21 33.49
CA GLN A 75 7.58 0.58 34.78
C GLN A 75 7.21 2.00 35.24
N LYS A 76 6.90 2.92 34.29
CA LYS A 76 6.52 4.31 34.61
C LYS A 76 5.04 4.48 34.94
N GLY A 77 4.26 3.41 34.94
CA GLY A 77 2.82 3.41 35.20
C GLY A 77 2.01 2.72 34.09
N LYS A 78 0.69 2.60 34.31
CA LYS A 78 -0.22 2.03 33.32
C LYS A 78 -0.32 2.95 32.10
N VAL A 79 0.10 2.45 30.94
CA VAL A 79 -0.03 3.12 29.65
C VAL A 79 -1.01 2.33 28.78
N SER A 80 -1.92 3.02 28.09
CA SER A 80 -2.84 2.35 27.17
C SER A 80 -2.10 1.66 26.03
N THR A 81 -2.61 0.49 25.61
CA THR A 81 -2.07 -0.28 24.47
C THR A 81 -1.99 0.56 23.20
N ARG A 82 -2.98 1.44 22.98
CA ARG A 82 -2.99 2.38 21.85
C ARG A 82 -1.83 3.37 21.90
N LYS A 83 -1.55 3.98 23.05
CA LYS A 83 -0.43 4.92 23.22
C LYS A 83 0.91 4.23 23.06
N LEU A 84 1.05 3.01 23.58
CA LEU A 84 2.24 2.18 23.36
C LEU A 84 2.47 1.85 21.87
N ALA A 85 1.43 1.44 21.15
CA ALA A 85 1.52 1.13 19.73
C ALA A 85 1.93 2.35 18.89
N PHE A 86 1.41 3.52 19.22
CA PHE A 86 1.79 4.78 18.57
C PHE A 86 3.26 5.12 18.82
N ASP A 87 3.69 5.13 20.08
CA ASP A 87 5.05 5.51 20.45
C ASP A 87 6.13 4.55 19.91
N LEU A 88 5.73 3.32 19.57
CA LEU A 88 6.60 2.31 18.99
C LEU A 88 6.51 2.26 17.46
N GLY A 89 5.79 3.20 16.84
CA GLY A 89 5.64 3.29 15.38
C GLY A 89 4.82 2.13 14.78
N MET A 90 4.06 1.40 15.60
CA MET A 90 3.27 0.25 15.18
C MET A 90 1.91 0.63 14.59
N CYS A 91 1.50 1.90 14.71
CA CYS A 91 0.26 2.41 14.15
C CYS A 91 0.46 3.79 13.52
N ARG A 92 0.06 3.97 12.25
CA ARG A 92 0.12 5.25 11.52
C ARG A 92 -1.13 6.12 11.68
N LYS A 93 -2.27 5.55 12.08
CA LYS A 93 -3.54 6.29 12.13
C LYS A 93 -3.67 7.07 13.45
N ARG A 94 -3.55 8.40 13.37
CA ARG A 94 -4.27 9.27 14.31
C ARG A 94 -5.76 9.05 14.05
N ALA A 95 -6.52 8.61 15.03
CA ALA A 95 -7.90 9.08 15.09
C ALA A 95 -7.78 10.57 15.44
N GLN A 96 -7.71 11.44 14.43
CA GLN A 96 -7.97 12.86 14.65
C GLN A 96 -9.39 12.93 15.19
N ARG A 97 -9.54 13.19 16.50
CA ARG A 97 -10.71 13.93 16.96
C ARG A 97 -10.40 15.36 16.59
N ASN A 98 -11.08 15.88 15.56
CA ASN A 98 -11.13 17.31 15.36
C ASN A 98 -11.70 17.94 16.65
N PRO A 99 -11.15 19.08 17.10
CA PRO A 99 -11.78 19.88 18.15
C PRO A 99 -13.17 20.34 17.71
#